data_AF-A0A0P9EV26-F1
#
_entry.id   AF-A0A0P9EV26-F1
#
_cell.length_a   1.000
_cell.length_b   1.000
_cell.length_c   1.000
_cell.angle_alpha   90.00
_cell.angle_beta   90.00
_cell.angle_gamma   90.00
#
_symmetry.space_group_name_H-M   'P 1'
#
loop_
_entity.id
_entity.type
_entity.pdbx_description
1 polymer ?
#
loop_
_entity_poly.entity_id
_entity_poly.type
_entity_poly.pdbx_seq_one_letter_code
_entity_poly.pdbx_strand_id
1 'polypeptide(L)'
;ADGIIPLVALGTGEATLAERLRERLREEDGQVGAQRTEALLQELTGATGLEDWLARIFWPRHVRQFKSRPIAWHLLSRPVGAGKGRGARRAPLFECMLYYHATGGDALARLRPQYVEPLLRREETALNEALSKDNTAAAASANLRVQELREFLDRLEQVEREGFACAELDALLAKEPLDRWSGDGIASPAGRDDLVRQERAWRVDLNDGVRVNIAPIQLAGLLPGEVLRAADAKKAIADRARWRADERRWVREGKLPRPGWLPESGPESPE
;
A
#
# COMPACT_ATOMS: atom_id res chain seq x y z
N ALA A 1 -12.61 11.87 0.61
CA ALA A 1 -12.23 10.57 0.02
C ALA A 1 -11.07 10.01 0.83
N ASP A 2 -11.04 8.70 1.05
CA ASP A 2 -10.08 7.97 1.92
C ASP A 2 -8.69 7.72 1.28
N GLY A 3 -8.49 8.21 0.05
CA GLY A 3 -7.25 8.06 -0.71
C GLY A 3 -7.09 6.71 -1.41
N ILE A 4 -8.10 5.84 -1.41
CA ILE A 4 -8.07 4.52 -2.07
C ILE A 4 -9.07 4.53 -3.22
N ILE A 5 -8.65 4.12 -4.42
CA ILE A 5 -9.53 4.05 -5.59
C ILE A 5 -9.33 2.70 -6.28
N PRO A 6 -10.38 1.85 -6.39
CA PRO A 6 -10.28 0.58 -7.10
C PRO A 6 -9.91 0.78 -8.58
N LEU A 7 -9.11 -0.14 -9.14
CA LEU A 7 -8.87 -0.22 -10.59
C LEU A 7 -9.75 -1.27 -11.26
N VAL A 8 -10.32 -2.17 -10.46
CA VAL A 8 -11.24 -3.23 -10.89
C VAL A 8 -12.57 -3.07 -10.18
N ALA A 9 -13.65 -3.45 -10.85
CA ALA A 9 -14.99 -3.39 -10.28
C ALA A 9 -15.13 -4.40 -9.13
N LEU A 10 -15.40 -3.91 -7.93
CA LEU A 10 -15.50 -4.75 -6.72
C LEU A 10 -16.93 -5.21 -6.42
N GLY A 11 -17.94 -4.63 -7.08
CA GLY A 11 -19.35 -4.88 -6.77
C GLY A 11 -19.83 -4.22 -5.48
N THR A 12 -19.04 -3.31 -4.89
CA THR A 12 -19.37 -2.55 -3.67
C THR A 12 -20.05 -1.20 -3.95
N GLY A 13 -20.24 -0.84 -5.23
CA GLY A 13 -20.75 0.46 -5.66
C GLY A 13 -19.68 1.55 -5.80
N GLU A 14 -18.44 1.29 -5.39
CA GLU A 14 -17.31 2.19 -5.61
C GLU A 14 -16.93 2.26 -7.09
N ALA A 15 -16.96 3.46 -7.67
CA ALA A 15 -16.50 3.69 -9.03
C ALA A 15 -14.98 3.51 -9.13
N THR A 16 -14.56 2.76 -10.15
CA THR A 16 -13.17 2.54 -10.52
C THR A 16 -12.48 3.83 -10.95
N LEU A 17 -11.15 3.87 -10.91
CA LEU A 17 -10.39 5.02 -11.40
C LEU A 17 -10.65 5.29 -12.89
N ALA A 18 -10.82 4.24 -13.70
CA ALA A 18 -11.15 4.39 -15.11
C ALA A 18 -12.51 5.09 -15.29
N GLU A 19 -13.55 4.67 -14.56
CA GLU A 19 -14.87 5.32 -14.60
C GLU A 19 -14.79 6.79 -14.14
N ARG A 20 -14.06 7.08 -13.06
CA ARG A 20 -13.85 8.44 -12.57
C ARG A 20 -13.13 9.32 -13.59
N LEU A 21 -12.12 8.79 -14.28
CA LEU A 21 -11.42 9.50 -15.35
C LEU A 21 -12.32 9.76 -16.55
N ARG A 22 -13.15 8.79 -16.95
CA ARG A 22 -14.12 8.99 -18.03
C ARG A 22 -15.14 10.05 -17.70
N GLU A 23 -15.67 10.04 -16.49
CA GLU A 23 -16.59 11.10 -16.05
C GLU A 23 -15.91 12.46 -16.14
N ARG A 24 -14.70 12.57 -15.60
CA ARG A 24 -13.93 13.82 -15.64
C ARG A 24 -13.67 14.33 -17.06
N LEU A 25 -13.29 13.44 -17.97
CA LEU A 25 -13.09 13.79 -19.38
C LEU A 25 -14.40 14.23 -20.06
N ARG A 26 -15.53 13.62 -19.69
CA ARG A 26 -16.85 14.02 -20.21
C ARG A 26 -17.28 15.38 -19.69
N GLU A 27 -16.99 15.69 -18.43
CA GLU A 27 -17.23 17.01 -17.84
C GLU A 27 -16.40 18.11 -18.50
N GLU A 28 -15.14 17.83 -18.83
CA GLU A 28 -14.21 18.82 -19.41
C GLU A 28 -14.38 18.99 -20.93
N ASP A 29 -14.47 17.89 -21.68
CA ASP A 29 -14.40 17.90 -23.15
C ASP A 29 -15.69 17.38 -23.83
N GLY A 30 -16.71 17.03 -23.06
CA GLY A 30 -17.93 16.40 -23.56
C GLY A 30 -17.75 14.93 -23.98
N GLN A 31 -18.85 14.26 -24.31
CA GLN A 31 -18.87 12.84 -24.68
C GLN A 31 -17.92 12.49 -25.83
N VAL A 32 -17.93 13.31 -26.88
CA VAL A 32 -17.10 13.08 -28.08
C VAL A 32 -15.62 13.35 -27.79
N GLY A 33 -15.31 14.34 -26.96
CA GLY A 33 -13.94 14.64 -26.53
C GLY A 33 -13.34 13.49 -25.73
N ALA A 34 -14.07 12.99 -24.73
CA ALA A 34 -13.65 11.83 -23.93
C ALA A 34 -13.34 10.61 -24.80
N GLN A 35 -14.22 10.27 -25.76
CA GLN A 35 -14.01 9.17 -26.69
C GLN A 35 -12.77 9.35 -27.58
N ARG A 36 -12.53 10.57 -28.07
CA ARG A 36 -11.32 10.89 -28.86
C ARG A 36 -10.06 10.76 -28.03
N THR A 37 -10.08 11.22 -26.78
CA THR A 37 -8.94 11.10 -25.86
C THR A 37 -8.61 9.63 -25.58
N GLU A 38 -9.60 8.78 -25.31
CA GLU A 38 -9.36 7.34 -25.14
C GLU A 38 -8.84 6.67 -26.43
N ALA A 39 -9.38 7.04 -27.60
CA ALA A 39 -8.89 6.53 -28.89
C ALA A 39 -7.43 6.92 -29.15
N LEU A 40 -7.07 8.17 -28.88
CA LEU A 40 -5.69 8.66 -29.00
C LEU A 40 -4.76 7.96 -28.01
N LEU A 41 -5.21 7.73 -26.78
CA LEU A 41 -4.47 6.97 -25.76
C LEU A 41 -4.19 5.54 -26.24
N GLN A 42 -5.19 4.87 -26.82
CA GLN A 42 -5.03 3.56 -27.42
C GLN A 42 -4.02 3.57 -28.58
N GLU A 43 -4.13 4.54 -29.49
CA GLU A 43 -3.22 4.70 -30.62
C GLU A 43 -1.75 4.90 -30.17
N LEU A 44 -1.53 5.81 -29.21
CA LEU A 44 -0.18 6.19 -28.77
C LEU A 44 0.49 5.13 -27.87
N THR A 45 -0.29 4.32 -27.17
CA THR A 45 0.24 3.43 -26.11
C THR A 45 0.01 1.95 -26.37
N GLY A 46 -0.87 1.61 -27.33
CA GLY A 46 -1.32 0.25 -27.58
C GLY A 46 -2.14 -0.36 -26.44
N ALA A 47 -2.66 0.46 -25.52
CA ALA A 47 -3.57 -0.02 -24.47
C ALA A 47 -4.97 -0.26 -25.04
N THR A 48 -5.65 -1.30 -24.58
CA THR A 48 -7.02 -1.63 -25.05
C THR A 48 -8.10 -0.72 -24.47
N GLY A 49 -7.74 0.14 -23.50
CA GLY A 49 -8.63 1.08 -22.83
C GLY A 49 -7.96 1.70 -21.60
N LEU A 50 -8.67 2.56 -20.88
CA LEU A 50 -8.16 3.22 -19.67
C LEU A 50 -7.76 2.22 -18.57
N GLU A 51 -8.49 1.12 -18.40
CA GLU A 51 -8.19 0.08 -17.40
C GLU A 51 -6.82 -0.56 -17.67
N ASP A 52 -6.56 -1.02 -18.90
CA ASP A 52 -5.27 -1.60 -19.29
C ASP A 52 -4.15 -0.55 -19.22
N TRP A 53 -4.42 0.69 -19.63
CA TRP A 53 -3.44 1.77 -19.51
C TRP A 53 -3.06 2.05 -18.06
N LEU A 54 -4.04 2.14 -17.15
CA LEU A 54 -3.82 2.36 -15.71
C LEU A 54 -3.00 1.22 -15.11
N ALA A 55 -3.34 -0.03 -15.43
CA ALA A 55 -2.70 -1.21 -14.86
C ALA A 55 -1.27 -1.44 -15.38
N ARG A 56 -1.04 -1.20 -16.69
CA ARG A 56 0.20 -1.60 -17.37
C ARG A 56 1.15 -0.45 -17.67
N ILE A 57 0.63 0.72 -18.00
CA ILE A 57 1.42 1.82 -18.61
C ILE A 57 1.60 2.98 -17.63
N PHE A 58 0.53 3.37 -16.95
CA PHE A 58 0.55 4.48 -16.00
C PHE A 58 1.57 4.25 -14.89
N TRP A 59 1.52 3.10 -14.21
CA TRP A 59 2.39 2.84 -13.06
C TRP A 59 3.90 2.93 -13.37
N PRO A 60 4.46 2.24 -14.38
CA PRO A 60 5.89 2.38 -14.71
C PRO A 60 6.27 3.80 -15.12
N ARG A 61 5.40 4.49 -15.86
CA ARG A 61 5.62 5.89 -16.26
C ARG A 61 5.63 6.81 -15.05
N HIS A 62 4.71 6.61 -14.11
CA HIS A 62 4.57 7.37 -12.87
C HIS A 62 5.79 7.19 -11.97
N VAL A 63 6.24 5.94 -11.77
CA VAL A 63 7.48 5.65 -11.03
C VAL A 63 8.69 6.38 -11.64
N ARG A 64 8.82 6.35 -12.97
CA ARG A 64 9.91 7.04 -13.68
C ARG A 64 9.81 8.57 -13.57
N GLN A 65 8.63 9.13 -13.79
CA GLN A 65 8.37 10.57 -13.72
C GLN A 65 8.78 11.13 -12.35
N PHE A 66 8.46 10.42 -11.28
CA PHE A 66 8.79 10.80 -9.92
C PHE A 66 10.14 10.29 -9.43
N LYS A 67 11.03 9.82 -10.32
CA LYS A 67 12.40 9.36 -9.97
C LYS A 67 12.40 8.37 -8.79
N SER A 68 11.58 7.33 -8.88
CA SER A 68 11.37 6.33 -7.82
C SER A 68 10.73 6.87 -6.53
N ARG A 69 9.92 7.93 -6.63
CA ARG A 69 9.10 8.50 -5.53
C ARG A 69 7.63 8.69 -5.94
N PRO A 70 6.94 7.65 -6.45
CA PRO A 70 5.56 7.77 -6.91
C PRO A 70 4.61 8.19 -5.78
N ILE A 71 3.66 9.08 -6.06
CA ILE A 71 2.72 9.59 -5.04
C ILE A 71 1.34 8.88 -5.05
N ALA A 72 0.93 8.32 -6.18
CA ALA A 72 -0.12 7.30 -6.25
C ALA A 72 0.53 5.92 -6.35
N TRP A 73 0.18 4.99 -5.45
CA TRP A 73 0.72 3.64 -5.38
C TRP A 73 -0.26 2.63 -5.90
N HIS A 74 0.17 1.81 -6.86
CA HIS A 74 -0.61 0.70 -7.36
C HIS A 74 -0.41 -0.50 -6.45
N LEU A 75 -1.48 -0.97 -5.80
CA LEU A 75 -1.48 -2.22 -5.02
C LEU A 75 -2.30 -3.27 -5.75
N LEU A 76 -1.86 -4.53 -5.71
CA LEU A 76 -2.58 -5.64 -6.34
C LEU A 76 -2.42 -6.98 -5.61
N SER A 77 -3.47 -7.80 -5.67
CA SER A 77 -3.40 -9.22 -5.35
C SER A 77 -2.67 -9.99 -6.44
N ARG A 78 -2.15 -11.18 -6.14
CA ARG A 78 -1.46 -12.00 -7.15
C ARG A 78 -2.14 -13.35 -7.30
N PRO A 79 -2.48 -13.76 -8.53
CA PRO A 79 -3.01 -15.08 -8.77
C PRO A 79 -2.04 -16.17 -8.29
N VAL A 80 -2.59 -17.13 -7.56
CA VAL A 80 -1.86 -18.31 -7.08
C VAL A 80 -1.31 -19.10 -8.27
N GLY A 81 -0.06 -19.53 -8.19
CA GLY A 81 0.60 -20.29 -9.26
C GLY A 81 1.02 -19.46 -10.48
N ALA A 82 0.83 -18.13 -10.47
CA ALA A 82 1.42 -17.26 -11.48
C ALA A 82 2.95 -17.26 -11.33
N GLY A 83 3.64 -18.04 -12.17
CA GLY A 83 5.10 -18.00 -12.27
C GLY A 83 5.62 -16.59 -12.58
N LYS A 84 6.92 -16.36 -12.37
CA LYS A 84 7.60 -15.10 -12.74
C LYS A 84 7.64 -14.84 -14.27
N GLY A 85 7.16 -15.78 -15.08
CA GLY A 85 7.15 -15.73 -16.55
C GLY A 85 5.99 -14.91 -17.15
N ARG A 86 6.18 -14.48 -18.40
CA ARG A 86 5.25 -13.64 -19.20
C ARG A 86 4.09 -14.40 -19.85
N GLY A 87 4.06 -15.72 -19.79
CA GLY A 87 3.03 -16.55 -20.44
C GLY A 87 1.80 -16.70 -19.55
N ALA A 88 0.71 -16.01 -19.90
CA ALA A 88 -0.60 -16.10 -19.25
C ALA A 88 -0.63 -15.76 -17.75
N ARG A 89 -0.23 -14.55 -17.37
CA ARG A 89 -0.64 -14.00 -16.07
C ARG A 89 -2.15 -13.73 -16.12
N ARG A 90 -2.90 -14.48 -15.30
CA ARG A 90 -4.27 -14.14 -14.96
C ARG A 90 -4.28 -12.70 -14.38
N ALA A 91 -5.32 -11.92 -14.68
CA ALA A 91 -5.49 -10.61 -14.07
C ALA A 91 -5.68 -10.77 -12.54
N PRO A 92 -5.10 -9.88 -11.72
CA PRO A 92 -5.42 -9.82 -10.30
C PRO A 92 -6.92 -9.73 -10.03
N LEU A 93 -7.37 -10.33 -8.92
CA LEU A 93 -8.74 -10.14 -8.44
C LEU A 93 -8.96 -8.78 -7.80
N PHE A 94 -7.92 -8.22 -7.19
CA PHE A 94 -7.96 -6.93 -6.54
C PHE A 94 -6.83 -6.05 -7.03
N GLU A 95 -7.17 -4.82 -7.41
CA GLU A 95 -6.23 -3.75 -7.75
C GLU A 95 -6.77 -2.41 -7.29
N CYS A 96 -5.91 -1.55 -6.75
CA CYS A 96 -6.27 -0.18 -6.41
C CYS A 96 -5.11 0.80 -6.60
N MET A 97 -5.46 2.09 -6.75
CA MET A 97 -4.54 3.21 -6.56
C MET A 97 -4.73 3.81 -5.17
N LEU A 98 -3.63 3.87 -4.42
CA LEU A 98 -3.55 4.45 -3.09
C LEU A 98 -2.78 5.77 -3.19
N TYR A 99 -3.44 6.90 -2.96
CA TYR A 99 -2.81 8.22 -2.97
C TYR A 99 -2.25 8.55 -1.57
N TYR A 100 -0.94 8.38 -1.38
CA TYR A 100 -0.37 8.35 -0.03
C TYR A 100 -0.49 9.67 0.75
N HIS A 101 -0.64 10.81 0.08
CA HIS A 101 -0.88 12.10 0.74
C HIS A 101 -2.29 12.26 1.29
N ALA A 102 -3.26 11.49 0.78
CA ALA A 102 -4.66 11.54 1.24
C ALA A 102 -5.01 10.36 2.15
N THR A 103 -4.09 9.40 2.33
CA THR A 103 -4.29 8.31 3.27
C THR A 103 -3.80 8.69 4.66
N GLY A 104 -4.63 8.48 5.68
CA GLY A 104 -4.16 8.39 7.05
C GLY A 104 -3.19 7.21 7.26
N GLY A 105 -2.55 7.15 8.43
CA GLY A 105 -1.59 6.10 8.79
C GLY A 105 -2.15 4.66 8.82
N ASP A 106 -3.45 4.50 8.68
CA ASP A 106 -4.24 3.26 8.72
C ASP A 106 -4.70 2.78 7.33
N ALA A 107 -4.03 3.21 6.26
CA ALA A 107 -4.44 2.91 4.88
C ALA A 107 -4.64 1.40 4.60
N LEU A 108 -3.69 0.55 5.01
CA LEU A 108 -3.79 -0.90 4.83
C LEU A 108 -4.87 -1.51 5.72
N ALA A 109 -5.01 -1.01 6.95
CA ALA A 109 -6.02 -1.45 7.90
C ALA A 109 -7.44 -1.16 7.41
N ARG A 110 -7.66 -0.06 6.67
CA ARG A 110 -8.93 0.22 5.96
C ARG A 110 -9.13 -0.64 4.73
N LEU A 111 -8.06 -0.89 3.98
CA LEU A 111 -8.12 -1.64 2.72
C LEU A 111 -8.69 -3.05 2.91
N ARG A 112 -8.36 -3.70 4.03
CA ARG A 112 -8.84 -5.05 4.39
C ARG A 112 -10.38 -5.15 4.51
N PRO A 113 -11.05 -4.54 5.51
CA PRO A 113 -12.48 -4.71 5.72
C PRO A 113 -13.36 -4.00 4.68
N GLN A 114 -12.90 -2.87 4.13
CA GLN A 114 -13.71 -2.04 3.24
C GLN A 114 -13.70 -2.55 1.80
N TYR A 115 -12.58 -3.12 1.33
CA TYR A 115 -12.42 -3.45 -0.08
C TYR A 115 -12.15 -4.93 -0.35
N VAL A 116 -11.25 -5.57 0.40
CA VAL A 116 -10.79 -6.93 0.08
C VAL A 116 -11.70 -8.01 0.71
N GLU A 117 -12.10 -7.85 1.97
CA GLU A 117 -12.98 -8.82 2.64
C GLU A 117 -14.35 -9.00 1.97
N PRO A 118 -15.04 -7.94 1.48
CA PRO A 118 -16.28 -8.13 0.72
C PRO A 118 -16.08 -8.99 -0.53
N LEU A 119 -14.95 -8.80 -1.22
CA LEU A 119 -14.60 -9.60 -2.40
C LEU A 119 -14.29 -11.05 -2.00
N LEU A 120 -13.56 -11.27 -0.91
CA LEU A 120 -13.29 -12.60 -0.36
C LEU A 120 -14.60 -13.34 -0.03
N ARG A 121 -15.52 -12.71 0.71
CA ARG A 121 -16.82 -13.32 1.07
C ARG A 121 -17.64 -13.75 -0.14
N ARG A 122 -17.57 -12.98 -1.24
CA ARG A 122 -18.22 -13.33 -2.50
C ARG A 122 -17.61 -14.60 -3.11
N GLU A 123 -16.28 -14.68 -3.17
CA GLU A 123 -15.58 -15.84 -3.73
C GLU A 123 -15.74 -17.09 -2.84
N GLU A 124 -15.83 -16.92 -1.52
CA GLU A 124 -16.15 -18.02 -0.58
C GLU A 124 -17.58 -18.55 -0.77
N THR A 125 -18.55 -17.65 -0.95
CA THR A 125 -19.92 -18.05 -1.30
C THR A 125 -19.94 -18.84 -2.62
N ALA A 126 -19.23 -18.35 -3.64
CA ALA A 126 -19.13 -19.04 -4.93
C ALA A 126 -18.47 -20.42 -4.82
N LEU A 127 -17.45 -20.56 -3.97
CA LEU A 127 -16.82 -21.85 -3.67
C LEU A 127 -17.81 -22.81 -3.01
N ASN A 128 -18.51 -22.36 -1.96
CA ASN A 128 -19.49 -23.19 -1.25
C ASN A 128 -20.63 -23.63 -2.17
N GLU A 129 -21.12 -22.75 -3.04
CA GLU A 129 -22.14 -23.09 -4.04
C GLU A 129 -21.63 -24.08 -5.10
N ALA A 130 -20.38 -23.98 -5.52
CA ALA A 130 -19.80 -24.92 -6.47
C ALA A 130 -19.63 -26.31 -5.84
N LEU A 131 -19.21 -26.35 -4.57
CA LEU A 131 -19.07 -27.59 -3.81
C LEU A 131 -20.45 -28.26 -3.57
N SER A 132 -21.48 -27.50 -3.22
CA SER A 132 -22.82 -28.05 -3.00
C SER A 132 -23.49 -28.59 -4.27
N LYS A 133 -23.02 -28.16 -5.44
CA LYS A 133 -23.47 -28.63 -6.76
C LYS A 133 -22.55 -29.69 -7.37
N ASP A 134 -21.55 -30.20 -6.62
CA ASP A 134 -20.52 -31.12 -7.08
C ASP A 134 -19.77 -30.64 -8.36
N ASN A 135 -19.71 -29.32 -8.59
CA ASN A 135 -19.03 -28.74 -9.74
C ASN A 135 -17.54 -28.54 -9.41
N THR A 136 -16.77 -29.61 -9.60
CA THR A 136 -15.34 -29.67 -9.29
C THR A 136 -14.51 -28.59 -9.99
N ALA A 137 -14.81 -28.27 -11.25
CA ALA A 137 -14.09 -27.25 -12.01
C ALA A 137 -14.35 -25.84 -11.47
N ALA A 138 -15.62 -25.52 -11.17
CA ALA A 138 -15.98 -24.23 -10.57
C ALA A 138 -15.41 -24.09 -9.15
N ALA A 139 -15.46 -25.16 -8.35
CA ALA A 139 -14.90 -25.19 -7.01
C ALA A 139 -13.38 -24.98 -7.02
N ALA A 140 -12.65 -25.65 -7.93
CA ALA A 140 -11.21 -25.44 -8.08
C ALA A 140 -10.88 -23.98 -8.46
N SER A 141 -11.63 -23.40 -9.39
CA SER A 141 -11.45 -22.01 -9.81
C SER A 141 -11.73 -21.00 -8.70
N ALA A 142 -12.83 -21.17 -7.96
CA ALA A 142 -13.20 -20.33 -6.83
C ALA A 142 -12.19 -20.48 -5.67
N ASN A 143 -11.71 -21.68 -5.40
CA ASN A 143 -10.70 -21.93 -4.38
C ASN A 143 -9.38 -21.18 -4.66
N LEU A 144 -8.91 -21.16 -5.93
CA LEU A 144 -7.74 -20.36 -6.31
C LEU A 144 -7.96 -18.85 -6.07
N ARG A 145 -9.20 -18.35 -6.25
CA ARG A 145 -9.55 -16.94 -6.03
C ARG A 145 -9.55 -16.59 -4.54
N VAL A 146 -10.15 -17.47 -3.73
CA VAL A 146 -10.13 -17.37 -2.28
C VAL A 146 -8.68 -17.36 -1.76
N GLN A 147 -7.82 -18.26 -2.26
CA GLN A 147 -6.41 -18.30 -1.87
C GLN A 147 -5.66 -17.02 -2.24
N GLU A 148 -5.85 -16.48 -3.45
CA GLU A 148 -5.24 -15.21 -3.88
C GLU A 148 -5.59 -14.05 -2.93
N LEU A 149 -6.87 -13.92 -2.55
CA LEU A 149 -7.33 -12.84 -1.68
C LEU A 149 -6.86 -13.02 -0.23
N ARG A 150 -6.83 -14.26 0.27
CA ARG A 150 -6.30 -14.59 1.61
C ARG A 150 -4.80 -14.29 1.70
N GLU A 151 -4.01 -14.72 0.72
CA GLU A 151 -2.59 -14.39 0.67
C GLU A 151 -2.36 -12.87 0.58
N PHE A 152 -3.23 -12.14 -0.13
CA PHE A 152 -3.15 -10.69 -0.20
C PHE A 152 -3.46 -10.04 1.17
N LEU A 153 -4.51 -10.48 1.86
CA LEU A 153 -4.83 -10.03 3.22
C LEU A 153 -3.68 -10.30 4.20
N ASP A 154 -3.13 -11.51 4.18
CA ASP A 154 -2.01 -11.90 5.06
C ASP A 154 -0.79 -10.98 4.86
N ARG A 155 -0.48 -10.63 3.60
CA ARG A 155 0.62 -9.69 3.29
C ARG A 155 0.32 -8.27 3.74
N LEU A 156 -0.93 -7.81 3.64
CA LEU A 156 -1.33 -6.50 4.16
C LEU A 156 -1.15 -6.45 5.68
N GLU A 157 -1.62 -7.47 6.40
CA GLU A 157 -1.49 -7.56 7.86
C GLU A 157 -0.03 -7.70 8.29
N GLN A 158 0.78 -8.46 7.55
CA GLN A 158 2.21 -8.56 7.78
C GLN A 158 2.90 -7.20 7.65
N VAL A 159 2.59 -6.43 6.60
CA VAL A 159 3.16 -5.07 6.45
C VAL A 159 2.67 -4.16 7.56
N GLU A 160 1.37 -4.17 7.86
CA GLU A 160 0.77 -3.36 8.93
C GLU A 160 1.50 -3.57 10.27
N ARG A 161 1.86 -4.80 10.61
CA ARG A 161 2.51 -5.15 11.88
C ARG A 161 4.03 -5.04 11.88
N GLU A 162 4.68 -5.46 10.80
CA GLU A 162 6.12 -5.71 10.75
C GLU A 162 6.83 -4.96 9.61
N GLY A 163 6.15 -4.01 8.95
CA GLY A 163 6.67 -3.37 7.74
C GLY A 163 8.01 -2.66 7.95
N PHE A 164 8.27 -2.12 9.13
CA PHE A 164 9.57 -1.50 9.47
C PHE A 164 10.49 -2.40 10.30
N ALA A 165 10.12 -3.66 10.54
CA ALA A 165 10.97 -4.61 11.25
C ALA A 165 12.29 -4.84 10.50
N CYS A 166 13.41 -4.61 11.18
CA CYS A 166 14.74 -4.88 10.67
C CYS A 166 15.75 -5.02 11.82
N ALA A 167 16.88 -5.67 11.54
CA ALA A 167 17.92 -5.90 12.55
C ALA A 167 18.50 -4.60 13.14
N GLU A 168 18.58 -3.54 12.34
CA GLU A 168 19.02 -2.22 12.80
C GLU A 168 18.05 -1.65 13.85
N LEU A 169 16.74 -1.75 13.58
CA LEU A 169 15.70 -1.31 14.52
C LEU A 169 15.81 -2.10 15.82
N ASP A 170 15.91 -3.43 15.74
CA ASP A 170 16.02 -4.29 16.93
C ASP A 170 17.24 -3.91 17.79
N ALA A 171 18.39 -3.63 17.16
CA ALA A 171 19.61 -3.22 17.86
C ALA A 171 19.48 -1.85 18.53
N LEU A 172 18.75 -0.91 17.91
CA LEU A 172 18.47 0.41 18.48
C LEU A 172 17.48 0.32 19.65
N LEU A 173 16.39 -0.42 19.48
CA LEU A 173 15.35 -0.58 20.51
C LEU A 173 15.84 -1.31 21.76
N ALA A 174 16.82 -2.22 21.63
CA ALA A 174 17.44 -2.88 22.77
C ALA A 174 18.11 -1.89 23.75
N LYS A 175 18.49 -0.69 23.28
CA LYS A 175 19.19 0.34 24.05
C LYS A 175 18.34 1.60 24.29
N GLU A 176 17.21 1.73 23.62
CA GLU A 176 16.31 2.88 23.75
C GLU A 176 15.86 3.01 25.21
N PRO A 177 15.74 4.19 25.84
CA PRO A 177 15.06 4.33 27.13
C PRO A 177 13.57 3.91 27.06
N LEU A 178 12.87 3.83 28.19
CA LEU A 178 11.40 3.77 28.22
C LEU A 178 10.87 5.04 28.87
N ASP A 179 10.75 6.06 28.04
CA ASP A 179 10.24 7.38 28.43
C ASP A 179 9.21 7.85 27.39
N ARG A 180 8.72 9.08 27.58
CA ARG A 180 7.69 9.67 26.71
C ARG A 180 8.15 9.79 25.26
N TRP A 181 9.45 10.03 25.03
CA TRP A 181 9.99 10.23 23.69
C TRP A 181 10.17 8.92 22.94
N SER A 182 10.10 7.79 23.64
CA SER A 182 10.13 6.46 23.04
C SER A 182 8.84 6.19 22.26
N GLY A 183 8.94 5.56 21.10
CA GLY A 183 7.77 5.25 20.27
C GLY A 183 7.20 6.48 19.58
N ASP A 184 5.90 6.72 19.74
CA ASP A 184 5.18 7.80 19.05
C ASP A 184 5.52 9.21 19.58
N GLY A 185 6.16 9.32 20.75
CA GLY A 185 6.51 10.60 21.37
C GLY A 185 5.33 11.32 22.05
N ILE A 186 4.13 10.75 22.00
CA ILE A 186 2.92 11.28 22.63
C ILE A 186 2.81 10.73 24.05
N ALA A 187 2.87 9.39 24.17
CA ALA A 187 2.75 8.67 25.42
C ALA A 187 3.93 7.71 25.58
N SER A 188 4.39 7.52 26.82
CA SER A 188 5.40 6.51 27.12
C SER A 188 4.86 5.12 26.77
N PRO A 189 5.63 4.27 26.07
CA PRO A 189 5.24 2.90 25.81
C PRO A 189 5.02 2.14 27.13
N ALA A 190 4.05 1.22 27.15
CA ALA A 190 3.73 0.44 28.36
C ALA A 190 4.86 -0.53 28.76
N GLY A 191 5.78 -0.81 27.84
CA GLY A 191 6.93 -1.69 28.02
C GLY A 191 7.71 -1.89 26.73
N ARG A 192 8.73 -2.75 26.76
CA ARG A 192 9.56 -3.03 25.59
C ARG A 192 8.79 -3.63 24.43
N ASP A 193 7.93 -4.61 24.70
CA ASP A 193 7.13 -5.24 23.66
C ASP A 193 6.18 -4.24 22.99
N ASP A 194 5.68 -3.27 23.75
CA ASP A 194 4.82 -2.21 23.22
C ASP A 194 5.60 -1.25 22.31
N LEU A 195 6.77 -0.79 22.76
CA LEU A 195 7.68 0.01 21.94
C LEU A 195 8.06 -0.71 20.64
N VAL A 196 8.41 -2.00 20.71
CA VAL A 196 8.76 -2.82 19.55
C VAL A 196 7.58 -2.91 18.58
N ARG A 197 6.37 -3.19 19.06
CA ARG A 197 5.17 -3.22 18.21
C ARG A 197 4.93 -1.87 17.54
N GLN A 198 5.00 -0.77 18.28
CA GLN A 198 4.77 0.57 17.74
C GLN A 198 5.77 0.94 16.63
N GLU A 199 7.05 0.67 16.85
CA GLU A 199 8.12 1.07 15.92
C GLU A 199 8.22 0.19 14.66
N ARG A 200 7.84 -1.09 14.78
CA ARG A 200 7.77 -2.04 13.66
C ARG A 200 6.53 -1.86 12.79
N ALA A 201 5.43 -1.41 13.40
CA ALA A 201 4.17 -1.21 12.70
C ALA A 201 4.32 -0.22 11.56
N TRP A 202 3.77 -0.57 10.41
CA TRP A 202 3.74 0.31 9.27
C TRP A 202 2.59 1.29 9.37
N ARG A 203 2.92 2.58 9.22
CA ARG A 203 1.96 3.66 9.07
C ARG A 203 2.54 4.63 8.06
N VAL A 204 1.68 5.19 7.21
CA VAL A 204 2.11 6.29 6.34
C VAL A 204 2.51 7.48 7.20
N ASP A 205 3.74 7.95 7.01
CA ASP A 205 4.28 9.16 7.62
C ASP A 205 4.86 10.04 6.50
N LEU A 206 4.24 11.19 6.26
CA LEU A 206 4.65 12.08 5.18
C LEU A 206 6.08 12.63 5.38
N ASN A 207 6.56 12.69 6.63
CA ASN A 207 7.87 13.22 6.98
C ASN A 207 8.99 12.19 6.71
N ASP A 208 8.69 10.89 6.75
CA ASP A 208 9.62 9.82 6.37
C ASP A 208 9.94 9.84 4.85
N GLY A 209 9.06 10.47 4.06
CA GLY A 209 9.17 10.59 2.61
C GLY A 209 8.81 9.30 1.85
N VAL A 210 8.53 9.45 0.55
CA VAL A 210 7.92 8.38 -0.26
C VAL A 210 8.70 7.06 -0.25
N ARG A 211 10.03 7.11 -0.38
CA ARG A 211 10.86 5.89 -0.53
C ARG A 211 10.82 5.01 0.72
N VAL A 212 10.77 5.62 1.90
CA VAL A 212 10.69 4.90 3.17
C VAL A 212 9.33 4.24 3.30
N ASN A 213 8.26 5.01 3.06
CA ASN A 213 6.90 4.50 3.22
C ASN A 213 6.56 3.37 2.23
N ILE A 214 7.04 3.45 0.98
CA ILE A 214 6.73 2.46 -0.05
C ILE A 214 7.59 1.19 0.06
N ALA A 215 8.75 1.26 0.73
CA ALA A 215 9.69 0.14 0.79
C ALA A 215 9.09 -1.14 1.41
N PRO A 216 8.38 -1.10 2.55
CA PRO A 216 7.72 -2.27 3.13
C PRO A 216 6.68 -2.89 2.21
N ILE A 217 5.84 -2.05 1.58
CA ILE A 217 4.82 -2.48 0.60
C ILE A 217 5.47 -3.19 -0.59
N GLN A 218 6.59 -2.65 -1.09
CA GLN A 218 7.33 -3.27 -2.18
C GLN A 218 7.94 -4.62 -1.76
N LEU A 219 8.58 -4.69 -0.59
CA LEU A 219 9.25 -5.91 -0.12
C LEU A 219 8.25 -7.05 0.17
N ALA A 220 7.03 -6.72 0.57
CA ALA A 220 5.91 -7.67 0.65
C ALA A 220 5.36 -8.07 -0.73
N GLY A 221 5.83 -7.44 -1.80
CA GLY A 221 5.38 -7.72 -3.16
C GLY A 221 3.94 -7.29 -3.38
N LEU A 222 3.48 -6.20 -2.78
CA LEU A 222 2.13 -5.69 -3.01
C LEU A 222 2.03 -4.80 -4.26
N LEU A 223 3.17 -4.42 -4.86
CA LEU A 223 3.25 -3.57 -6.05
C LEU A 223 3.33 -4.38 -7.37
N PRO A 224 2.96 -3.80 -8.52
CA PRO A 224 3.09 -4.45 -9.84
C PRO A 224 4.53 -4.74 -10.24
N GLY A 225 5.47 -3.93 -9.75
CA GLY A 225 6.88 -4.01 -10.07
C GLY A 225 7.73 -3.23 -9.07
N GLU A 226 9.04 -3.37 -9.19
CA GLU A 226 10.00 -2.68 -8.34
C GLU A 226 10.02 -1.18 -8.62
N VAL A 227 9.92 -0.39 -7.55
CA VAL A 227 10.14 1.06 -7.50
C VAL A 227 11.58 1.37 -7.09
N LEU A 228 12.07 0.61 -6.10
CA LEU A 228 13.41 0.64 -5.54
C LEU A 228 14.11 -0.68 -5.79
N ARG A 229 15.44 -0.67 -5.92
CA ARG A 229 16.20 -1.93 -5.81
C ARG A 229 15.99 -2.52 -4.42
N ALA A 230 15.97 -3.84 -4.29
CA ALA A 230 15.74 -4.50 -3.01
C ALA A 230 16.71 -4.06 -1.90
N ALA A 231 17.99 -3.82 -2.24
CA ALA A 231 18.98 -3.29 -1.30
C ALA A 231 18.63 -1.86 -0.83
N ASP A 232 18.15 -1.01 -1.74
CA ASP A 232 17.75 0.37 -1.42
C ASP A 232 16.47 0.42 -0.58
N ALA A 233 15.53 -0.50 -0.81
CA ALA A 233 14.32 -0.62 0.01
C ALA A 233 14.66 -1.03 1.45
N LYS A 234 15.52 -2.05 1.62
CA LYS A 234 16.02 -2.46 2.95
C LYS A 234 16.79 -1.34 3.64
N LYS A 235 17.63 -0.62 2.89
CA LYS A 235 18.36 0.52 3.39
C LYS A 235 17.41 1.63 3.87
N ALA A 236 16.35 1.95 3.12
CA ALA A 236 15.39 2.97 3.51
C ALA A 236 14.69 2.65 4.85
N ILE A 237 14.36 1.38 5.10
CA ILE A 237 13.79 0.92 6.38
C ILE A 237 14.81 1.09 7.52
N ALA A 238 16.07 0.71 7.30
CA ALA A 238 17.13 0.87 8.30
C ALA A 238 17.49 2.35 8.55
N ASP A 239 17.51 3.18 7.51
CA ASP A 239 17.72 4.62 7.61
C ASP A 239 16.63 5.26 8.47
N ARG A 240 15.35 4.90 8.25
CA ARG A 240 14.23 5.36 9.10
C ARG A 240 14.46 5.02 10.56
N ALA A 241 14.87 3.78 10.88
CA ALA A 241 15.13 3.36 12.25
C ALA A 241 16.21 4.23 12.92
N ARG A 242 17.30 4.53 12.20
CA ARG A 242 18.36 5.44 12.67
C ARG A 242 17.87 6.85 12.88
N TRP A 243 17.17 7.43 11.90
CA TRP A 243 16.65 8.79 11.99
C TRP A 243 15.74 8.95 13.21
N ARG A 244 14.84 7.98 13.44
CA ARG A 244 13.97 8.04 14.61
C ARG A 244 14.73 7.94 15.93
N ALA A 245 15.69 7.03 16.03
CA ALA A 245 16.53 6.94 17.23
C ALA A 245 17.34 8.22 17.48
N ASP A 246 17.91 8.81 16.41
CA ASP A 246 18.67 10.06 16.49
C ASP A 246 17.81 11.24 16.93
N GLU A 247 16.60 11.40 16.38
CA GLU A 247 15.69 12.47 16.77
C GLU A 247 15.23 12.32 18.22
N ARG A 248 14.85 11.12 18.68
CA ARG A 248 14.53 10.90 20.10
C ARG A 248 15.69 11.26 21.01
N ARG A 249 16.92 10.91 20.63
CA ARG A 249 18.12 11.28 21.38
C ARG A 249 18.33 12.79 21.40
N TRP A 250 18.22 13.46 20.25
CA TRP A 250 18.39 14.91 20.15
C TRP A 250 17.35 15.70 20.93
N VAL A 251 16.13 15.19 21.05
CA VAL A 251 15.10 15.79 21.90
C VAL A 251 15.50 15.70 23.37
N ARG A 252 15.99 14.54 23.82
CA ARG A 252 16.50 14.39 25.19
C ARG A 252 17.75 15.25 25.48
N GLU A 253 18.54 15.53 24.46
CA GLU A 253 19.71 16.41 24.53
C GLU A 253 19.37 17.90 24.43
N GLY A 254 18.09 18.27 24.28
CA GLY A 254 17.65 19.67 24.10
C GLY A 254 18.05 20.28 22.75
N LYS A 255 18.48 19.47 21.78
CA LYS A 255 18.86 19.93 20.42
C LYS A 255 17.66 20.11 19.50
N LEU A 256 16.57 19.40 19.81
CA LEU A 256 15.29 19.49 19.12
C LEU A 256 14.18 19.68 20.16
N PRO A 257 13.17 20.52 19.88
CA PRO A 257 12.02 20.64 20.79
C PRO A 257 11.19 19.36 20.81
N ARG A 258 11.13 18.62 19.69
CA ARG A 258 10.37 17.38 19.53
C ARG A 258 10.89 16.56 18.33
N PRO A 259 10.55 15.26 18.24
CA PRO A 259 10.79 14.47 17.04
C PRO A 259 10.05 15.00 15.81
N GLY A 260 10.61 14.85 14.62
CA GLY A 260 10.09 15.40 13.37
C GLY A 260 8.83 14.71 12.85
N TRP A 261 8.49 13.51 13.33
CA TRP A 261 7.21 12.84 13.02
C TRP A 261 6.04 13.32 13.90
N LEU A 262 6.31 14.06 14.97
CA LEU A 262 5.25 14.65 15.80
C LEU A 262 4.70 15.91 15.13
N PRO A 263 3.38 16.15 15.18
CA PRO A 263 2.81 17.39 14.68
C PRO A 263 3.26 18.59 15.52
N GLU A 264 3.20 19.80 14.94
CA GLU A 264 3.54 21.06 15.62
C GLU A 264 2.66 21.37 16.85
N SER A 265 1.50 20.72 16.97
CA SER A 265 0.64 20.79 18.15
C SER A 265 1.03 19.78 19.26
N GLY A 266 2.01 18.92 18.99
CA GLY A 266 2.50 17.89 19.92
C GLY A 266 3.29 18.47 21.11
N PRO A 267 3.64 17.61 22.09
CA PRO A 267 4.42 18.02 23.24
C PRO A 267 5.85 18.41 22.85
N GLU A 268 6.42 19.37 23.58
CA GLU A 268 7.82 19.76 23.48
C GLU A 268 8.60 19.27 24.70
N SER A 269 9.90 19.04 24.50
CA SER A 269 10.83 18.86 25.61
C SER A 269 10.91 20.16 26.40
N PRO A 270 10.92 20.10 27.73
CA PRO A 270 11.39 21.22 28.54
C PRO A 270 12.80 21.58 28.06
N GLU A 271 13.05 22.88 27.85
CA GLU A 271 14.41 23.41 27.62
C GLU A 271 15.35 23.10 28.79
#